data_AF-A0A836JHL2-F1
#
_entry.id   AF-A0A836JHL2-F1
#
_cell.length_a   1.000
_cell.length_b   1.000
_cell.length_c   1.000
_cell.angle_alpha   90.00
_cell.angle_beta   90.00
_cell.angle_gamma   90.00
#
_symmetry.space_group_name_H-M   'P 1'
#
loop_
_entity.id
_entity.type
_entity.pdbx_description
1 polymer ?
#
loop_
_entity_poly.entity_id
_entity_poly.type
_entity_poly.pdbx_seq_one_letter_code
_entity_poly.pdbx_strand_id
1 'polypeptide(L)'
;MVTQGRDLSVSRLTFIMTVFVNMFGHTCLYFIDKIEFCTFITYGTGLCNGDSGSGLIRNSDNTIVGLVPDGISCAECYPDIYTNVYSYVS
;
A
#
# COMPACT_ATOMS: atom_id res chain seq x y z
N MET A 1 15.37 13.84 -47.78
CA MET A 1 15.07 12.40 -47.70
C MET A 1 15.65 11.90 -46.39
N VAL A 2 14.85 11.89 -45.33
CA VAL A 2 15.26 11.44 -43.99
C VAL A 2 15.13 9.91 -43.97
N THR A 3 16.19 9.23 -43.58
CA THR A 3 16.30 7.77 -43.62
C THR A 3 15.35 7.11 -42.61
N GLN A 4 14.33 6.46 -43.13
CA GLN A 4 13.37 5.62 -42.40
C GLN A 4 14.04 4.29 -42.00
N GLY A 5 14.82 4.32 -40.92
CA GLY A 5 15.63 3.16 -40.52
C GLY A 5 15.96 3.01 -39.03
N ARG A 6 15.31 3.74 -38.11
CA ARG A 6 15.62 3.67 -36.66
C ARG A 6 14.42 3.59 -35.71
N ASP A 7 13.21 3.32 -36.20
CA ASP A 7 12.00 3.43 -35.37
C ASP A 7 11.60 2.16 -34.59
N LEU A 8 12.06 0.97 -35.01
CA LEU A 8 11.78 -0.30 -34.33
C LEU A 8 12.51 -0.46 -32.98
N SER A 9 13.65 0.21 -32.79
CA SER A 9 14.41 0.20 -31.53
C SER A 9 13.78 1.13 -30.49
N VAL A 10 13.41 2.35 -30.89
CA VAL A 10 12.78 3.34 -30.00
C VAL A 10 11.40 2.89 -29.53
N SER A 11 10.60 2.29 -30.42
CA SER A 11 9.27 1.77 -30.05
C SER A 11 9.36 0.55 -29.12
N ARG A 12 10.36 -0.33 -29.29
CA ARG A 12 10.64 -1.43 -28.34
C ARG A 12 11.19 -0.93 -27.00
N LEU A 13 12.08 0.06 -27.03
CA LEU A 13 12.65 0.64 -25.82
C LEU A 13 11.58 1.37 -25.01
N THR A 14 10.72 2.15 -25.66
CA THR A 14 9.57 2.78 -25.01
C THR A 14 8.59 1.76 -24.46
N PHE A 15 8.26 0.68 -25.19
CA PHE A 15 7.42 -0.40 -24.66
C PHE A 15 8.04 -1.07 -23.42
N ILE A 16 9.34 -1.39 -23.45
CA ILE A 16 10.05 -1.99 -22.32
C ILE A 16 10.08 -1.01 -21.13
N MET A 17 10.39 0.26 -21.35
CA MET A 17 10.35 1.29 -20.30
C MET A 17 8.94 1.46 -19.73
N THR A 18 7.89 1.48 -20.55
CA THR A 18 6.50 1.56 -20.10
C THR A 18 6.11 0.31 -19.30
N VAL A 19 6.50 -0.90 -19.73
CA VAL A 19 6.26 -2.13 -18.96
C VAL A 19 6.96 -2.08 -17.60
N PHE A 20 8.22 -1.64 -17.54
CA PHE A 20 8.93 -1.48 -16.26
C PHE A 20 8.26 -0.43 -15.36
N VAL A 21 7.92 0.75 -15.91
CA VAL A 21 7.28 1.83 -15.14
C VAL A 21 5.86 1.44 -14.67
N ASN A 22 5.09 0.68 -15.46
CA ASN A 22 3.79 0.16 -15.04
C ASN A 22 3.93 -1.00 -14.02
N MET A 23 4.94 -1.86 -14.17
CA MET A 23 5.19 -2.97 -13.25
C MET A 23 5.64 -2.49 -11.87
N PHE A 24 6.46 -1.46 -11.80
CA PHE A 24 6.90 -0.84 -10.54
C PHE A 24 5.93 0.22 -9.99
N GLY A 25 5.06 0.81 -10.83
CA GLY A 25 4.08 1.82 -10.42
C GLY A 25 2.75 1.28 -9.91
N HIS A 26 2.43 0.00 -10.17
CA HIS A 26 1.14 -0.63 -9.80
C HIS A 26 1.27 -1.77 -8.78
N THR A 27 2.45 -2.02 -8.25
CA THR A 27 2.65 -3.11 -7.30
C THR A 27 2.33 -2.63 -5.90
N CYS A 28 1.07 -2.85 -5.51
CA CYS A 28 0.54 -2.80 -4.15
C CYS A 28 1.22 -3.83 -3.22
N LEU A 29 2.54 -3.83 -3.15
CA LEU A 29 3.32 -4.79 -2.37
C LEU A 29 3.62 -4.18 -1.01
N TYR A 30 2.95 -4.73 0.01
CA TYR A 30 3.25 -4.44 1.41
C TYR A 30 3.66 -5.74 2.10
N PHE A 31 4.77 -5.70 2.85
CA PHE A 31 5.25 -6.83 3.64
C PHE A 31 4.72 -6.69 5.06
N ILE A 32 4.00 -7.72 5.54
CA ILE A 32 3.40 -7.72 6.88
C ILE A 32 4.33 -8.42 7.87
N ASP A 33 4.70 -7.72 8.94
CA ASP A 33 5.43 -8.30 10.07
C ASP A 33 4.49 -8.89 11.14
N LYS A 34 5.03 -9.68 12.08
CA LYS A 34 4.27 -10.27 13.19
C LYS A 34 3.75 -9.23 14.18
N ILE A 35 4.37 -8.06 14.22
CA ILE A 35 3.93 -6.92 15.03
C ILE A 35 2.80 -6.14 14.35
N GLU A 36 2.32 -6.57 13.19
CA GLU A 36 1.26 -5.92 12.43
C GLU A 36 0.07 -6.86 12.23
N PHE A 37 -1.11 -6.29 11.98
CA PHE A 37 -2.28 -7.05 11.56
C PHE A 37 -3.16 -6.20 10.64
N CYS A 38 -3.99 -6.86 9.84
CA CYS A 38 -4.82 -6.19 8.85
C CYS A 38 -6.31 -6.24 9.19
N THR A 39 -7.05 -5.20 8.79
CA THR A 39 -8.51 -5.20 8.73
C THR A 39 -8.98 -4.74 7.35
N PHE A 40 -10.21 -5.07 6.96
CA PHE A 40 -10.74 -4.64 5.67
C PHE A 40 -12.23 -4.34 5.78
N ILE A 41 -12.62 -3.12 5.40
CA ILE A 41 -14.01 -2.71 5.29
C ILE A 41 -14.47 -2.83 3.83
N THR A 42 -13.93 -2.00 2.95
CA THR A 42 -14.14 -2.03 1.50
C THR A 42 -13.03 -1.24 0.79
N TYR A 43 -12.90 -1.40 -0.53
CA TYR A 43 -11.94 -0.62 -1.32
C TYR A 43 -12.24 0.89 -1.23
N GLY A 44 -11.20 1.70 -0.98
CA GLY A 44 -11.32 3.16 -0.85
C GLY A 44 -11.99 3.60 0.46
N THR A 45 -12.10 2.73 1.46
CA THR A 45 -12.66 3.06 2.78
C THR A 45 -11.88 2.34 3.87
N GLY A 46 -11.31 3.12 4.79
CA GLY A 46 -10.42 2.60 5.83
C GLY A 46 -9.54 3.69 6.40
N LEU A 47 -8.28 3.36 6.66
CA LEU A 47 -7.24 4.25 7.16
C LEU A 47 -6.68 5.13 6.04
N CYS A 48 -6.78 6.43 6.22
CA CYS A 48 -6.34 7.42 5.25
C CYS A 48 -5.17 8.26 5.77
N ASN A 49 -4.57 9.03 4.86
CA ASN A 49 -3.58 10.03 5.24
C ASN A 49 -4.16 11.00 6.28
N GLY A 50 -3.48 11.13 7.42
CA GLY A 50 -3.92 11.95 8.55
C GLY A 50 -4.49 11.18 9.74
N ASP A 51 -4.76 9.89 9.59
CA ASP A 51 -5.22 9.03 10.70
C ASP A 51 -4.07 8.53 11.58
N SER A 52 -2.82 8.77 11.17
CA SER A 52 -1.59 8.35 11.84
C SER A 52 -1.61 8.64 13.35
N GLY A 53 -1.34 7.62 14.16
CA GLY A 53 -1.37 7.70 15.62
C GLY A 53 -2.73 7.45 16.27
N SER A 54 -3.81 7.32 15.49
CA SER A 54 -5.12 6.92 16.01
C SER A 54 -5.13 5.46 16.49
N GLY A 55 -6.08 5.12 17.36
CA GLY A 55 -6.23 3.78 17.92
C GLY A 55 -7.43 3.02 17.35
N LEU A 56 -7.23 1.74 17.05
CA LEU A 56 -8.32 0.80 16.73
C LEU A 56 -8.85 0.19 18.03
N ILE A 57 -10.13 0.41 18.30
CA ILE A 57 -10.81 -0.07 19.51
C ILE A 57 -11.62 -1.32 19.19
N ARG A 58 -11.44 -2.37 20.00
CA ARG A 58 -12.27 -3.58 19.92
C ARG A 58 -13.57 -3.37 20.69
N ASN A 59 -14.71 -3.48 20.00
CA ASN A 59 -16.04 -3.25 20.59
C ASN A 59 -16.41 -4.18 21.76
N SER A 60 -15.81 -5.38 21.86
CA SER A 60 -16.18 -6.35 22.89
C SER A 60 -15.74 -5.93 24.30
N ASP A 61 -14.63 -5.20 24.41
CA ASP A 61 -13.98 -4.86 25.69
C ASP A 61 -13.47 -3.41 25.75
N ASN A 62 -13.70 -2.61 24.71
CA ASN A 62 -13.24 -1.23 24.56
C ASN A 62 -11.72 -1.06 24.70
N THR A 63 -10.95 -2.11 24.37
CA THR A 63 -9.49 -2.05 24.40
C THR A 63 -8.92 -1.54 23.09
N ILE A 64 -7.83 -0.77 23.17
CA ILE A 64 -7.04 -0.41 21.99
C ILE A 64 -6.19 -1.61 21.61
N VAL A 65 -6.43 -2.17 20.43
CA VAL A 65 -5.76 -3.38 19.94
C VAL A 65 -4.77 -3.08 18.82
N GLY A 66 -4.93 -1.94 18.15
CA GLY A 66 -4.07 -1.50 17.06
C GLY A 66 -3.81 0.00 17.10
N LEU A 67 -2.65 0.41 16.57
CA LEU A 67 -2.34 1.80 16.27
C LEU A 67 -2.16 1.99 14.76
N VAL A 68 -2.60 3.15 14.27
CA VAL A 68 -2.52 3.51 12.85
C VAL A 68 -1.10 3.98 12.51
N PRO A 69 -0.37 3.28 11.61
CA PRO A 69 0.92 3.73 11.11
C PRO A 69 0.75 4.85 10.08
N ASP A 70 1.85 5.51 9.72
CA ASP A 70 1.84 6.55 8.70
C ASP A 70 1.95 5.96 7.27
N GLY A 71 1.34 6.63 6.29
CA GLY A 71 1.55 6.32 4.86
C GLY A 71 0.63 5.26 4.24
N ILE A 72 -0.53 4.97 4.83
CA ILE A 72 -1.54 4.07 4.24
C ILE A 72 -2.61 4.86 3.49
N SER A 73 -2.94 4.40 2.29
CA SER A 73 -3.93 5.01 1.40
C SER A 73 -5.27 4.27 1.45
N CYS A 74 -6.17 4.65 2.37
CA CYS A 74 -7.61 4.36 2.41
C CYS A 74 -8.06 2.93 1.99
N ALA A 75 -7.33 1.88 2.37
CA ALA A 75 -7.53 0.52 1.86
C ALA A 75 -7.55 0.38 0.32
N GLU A 76 -6.93 1.32 -0.38
CA GLU A 76 -6.54 1.20 -1.77
C GLU A 76 -5.30 0.31 -1.81
N CYS A 77 -5.23 -0.58 -2.81
CA CYS A 77 -4.13 -1.51 -3.01
C CYS A 77 -4.05 -2.69 -2.01
N TYR A 78 -4.06 -2.44 -0.71
CA TYR A 78 -3.97 -3.44 0.37
C TYR A 78 -4.98 -3.12 1.48
N PRO A 79 -5.38 -4.11 2.30
CA PRO A 79 -6.22 -3.86 3.48
C PRO A 79 -5.54 -2.89 4.46
N ASP A 80 -6.31 -2.32 5.38
CA ASP A 80 -5.80 -1.45 6.44
C ASP A 80 -4.86 -2.21 7.36
N ILE A 81 -3.70 -1.62 7.69
CA ILE A 81 -2.66 -2.27 8.48
C ILE A 81 -2.48 -1.47 9.77
N TYR A 82 -2.42 -2.19 10.89
CA TYR A 82 -2.25 -1.61 12.22
C TYR A 82 -1.04 -2.23 12.91
N THR A 83 -0.35 -1.43 13.70
CA THR A 83 0.62 -1.94 14.67
C THR A 83 -0.11 -2.65 15.81
N ASN A 84 0.22 -3.90 16.07
CA ASN A 84 -0.29 -4.70 17.18
C ASN A 84 0.22 -4.17 18.52
N VAL A 85 -0.66 -3.55 19.31
CA VAL A 85 -0.29 -2.98 20.61
C VAL A 85 0.21 -4.05 21.59
N TYR A 86 -0.31 -5.28 21.48
CA TYR A 86 0.10 -6.40 22.35
C TYR A 86 1.56 -6.81 22.16
N SER A 87 2.21 -6.42 21.06
CA SER A 87 3.64 -6.61 20.86
C SER A 87 4.50 -5.66 21.71
N TYR A 88 3.90 -4.65 22.36
CA TYR A 88 4.59 -3.57 23.08
C TYR A 88 4.15 -3.40 24.54
N VAL A 89 3.07 -4.04 24.97
CA VAL A 89 2.63 -4.04 26.38
C VAL A 89 3.13 -5.31 27.06
N SER A 90 4.21 -5.17 27.84
CA SER A 90 4.84 -6.23 28.63
C SER A 90 4.34 -6.23 30.08
#